data_AF-A0A1Y6CH12-F1
#
_entry.id   AF-A0A1Y6CH12-F1
#
_cell.length_a   1.000
_cell.length_b   1.000
_cell.length_c   1.000
_cell.angle_alpha   90.00
_cell.angle_beta   90.00
_cell.angle_gamma   90.00
#
_symmetry.space_group_name_H-M   'P 1'
#
loop_
_entity.id
_entity.type
_entity.pdbx_description
1 polymer ?
#
loop_
_entity_poly.entity_id
_entity_poly.type
_entity_poly.pdbx_seq_one_letter_code
_entity_poly.pdbx_strand_id
1 'polypeptide(L)'
;MRLLTKALAISCCAAFPVAFAAAARADCTIPGYAADAEPRLGGSASCDDIATFNIQTPRGPRQVHMVRDQTIRDDWAVPVETTRMAIERSAETLREIGRGTVPNLLVVVTGLLPSATAPDPRDPEAVEADRRSFAEGVADGRSGDECLILVYPGNVAEEELDVMVAHEFFHCVQYALAPEQMRGRRAGRPDDWWVEGSAEWFANLAYPERDASASYLPAYDKRTPDHPIVDSSYDAFVFWSWYGRSWGPAAVLNYLHLAPDGGKAAQLDAAAEVIDREHWQEYLQDYLDRDLLYPDARRLPVNPKPGESFLWTEDATRSLKGERLALYRADLIFTCGRWTIETRDEVGGWKVRDPAETGGWRELPERIEVEAGEEKRFRLGGIGLTDEGFRLTIQATRDEAGREACGCGGYRERTRGADHDSCLVGTWRLTSGGLNEWLATQLEAIERASGTWASYDTETTADDEGRKLTVGGDGRYHYGVSTIGTTTDAYTEKGDHYGSRIRASGGGAGYWSTKNGILDVCALSEASAGTAELILKDERMTVRLPQYFSEHLYSAGYVYDCSEGHLHLRIARMPGAPAPMEWDYEKVGPGPPPDDP
;
A
#
# COMPACT_ATOMS: atom_id res chain seq x y z
N MET A 1 15.82 -47.38 49.85
CA MET A 1 16.02 -47.29 51.31
C MET A 1 15.26 -46.05 51.81
N ARG A 2 14.21 -46.27 52.63
CA ARG A 2 13.38 -45.32 53.43
C ARG A 2 12.54 -44.30 52.63
N LEU A 3 11.25 -44.54 52.38
CA LEU A 3 10.06 -44.36 53.27
C LEU A 3 9.91 -42.95 53.85
N LEU A 4 8.89 -42.21 53.37
CA LEU A 4 8.07 -41.33 54.20
C LEU A 4 6.73 -41.04 53.51
N THR A 5 5.76 -41.87 53.89
CA THR A 5 4.32 -41.75 53.63
C THR A 5 3.74 -40.71 54.59
N LYS A 6 3.07 -39.67 54.08
CA LYS A 6 2.10 -38.89 54.86
C LYS A 6 0.80 -38.82 54.08
N ALA A 7 -0.20 -39.51 54.60
CA ALA A 7 -1.59 -39.43 54.19
C ALA A 7 -2.15 -38.05 54.56
N LEU A 8 -2.74 -37.36 53.59
CA LEU A 8 -3.59 -36.19 53.83
C LEU A 8 -5.02 -36.62 53.48
N ALA A 9 -5.87 -36.70 54.50
CA ALA A 9 -7.31 -36.89 54.33
C ALA A 9 -7.90 -35.59 53.79
N ILE A 10 -8.36 -35.61 52.54
CA ILE A 10 -9.09 -34.50 51.91
C ILE A 10 -10.56 -34.62 52.33
N SER A 11 -10.99 -33.70 53.18
CA SER A 11 -12.39 -33.51 53.57
C SER A 11 -13.16 -32.89 52.41
N CYS A 12 -14.10 -33.63 51.83
CA CYS A 12 -15.05 -33.15 50.84
C CYS A 12 -16.02 -32.15 51.48
N CYS A 13 -15.74 -30.84 51.38
CA CYS A 13 -16.75 -29.81 51.56
C CYS A 13 -17.41 -29.56 50.20
N ALA A 14 -18.64 -30.07 50.04
CA ALA A 14 -19.53 -29.61 48.97
C ALA A 14 -19.85 -28.13 49.22
N ALA A 15 -19.14 -27.25 48.52
CA ALA A 15 -19.51 -25.85 48.42
C ALA A 15 -20.78 -25.77 47.56
N PHE A 16 -21.93 -25.58 48.19
CA PHE A 16 -23.12 -25.14 47.48
C PHE A 16 -22.82 -23.76 46.88
N PRO A 17 -23.12 -23.51 45.59
CA PRO A 17 -23.02 -22.17 45.03
C PRO A 17 -24.00 -21.28 45.80
N VAL A 18 -23.45 -20.38 46.63
CA VAL A 18 -24.23 -19.27 47.17
C VAL A 18 -24.57 -18.41 45.97
N ALA A 19 -25.84 -18.46 45.54
CA ALA A 19 -26.36 -17.53 44.56
C ALA A 19 -26.25 -16.13 45.19
N PHE A 20 -25.23 -15.38 44.79
CA PHE A 20 -25.21 -13.95 45.04
C PHE A 20 -26.46 -13.39 44.36
N ALA A 21 -27.35 -12.80 45.15
CA ALA A 21 -28.44 -12.01 44.61
C ALA A 21 -27.79 -10.89 43.79
N ALA A 22 -27.86 -11.00 42.47
CA ALA A 22 -27.48 -9.92 41.57
C ALA A 22 -28.26 -8.69 42.03
N ALA A 23 -27.57 -7.57 42.27
CA ALA A 23 -28.23 -6.31 42.55
C ALA A 23 -29.30 -6.07 41.47
N ALA A 24 -30.50 -5.63 41.88
CA ALA A 24 -31.56 -5.33 40.93
C ALA A 24 -31.02 -4.34 39.90
N ARG A 25 -30.91 -4.81 38.66
CA ARG A 25 -30.30 -4.08 37.55
C ARG A 25 -31.19 -2.89 37.20
N ALA A 26 -30.57 -1.81 36.76
CA ALA A 26 -31.30 -0.73 36.13
C ALA A 26 -31.94 -1.25 34.83
N ASP A 27 -33.22 -0.93 34.62
CA ASP A 27 -33.98 -1.28 33.42
C ASP A 27 -34.63 -0.02 32.83
N CYS A 28 -35.31 -0.16 31.68
CA CYS A 28 -36.01 0.95 31.04
C CYS A 28 -37.09 1.62 31.90
N THR A 29 -37.43 1.07 33.07
CA THR A 29 -38.37 1.71 34.01
C THR A 29 -37.71 2.82 34.83
N ILE A 30 -36.37 2.89 34.86
CA ILE A 30 -35.62 3.97 35.52
C ILE A 30 -35.56 5.19 34.60
N PRO A 31 -36.12 6.35 35.02
CA PRO A 31 -36.03 7.57 34.22
C PRO A 31 -34.58 7.95 33.93
N GLY A 32 -34.26 8.15 32.65
CA GLY A 32 -32.91 8.50 32.20
C GLY A 32 -32.01 7.32 31.86
N TYR A 33 -32.43 6.06 32.04
CA TYR A 33 -31.58 4.89 31.79
C TYR A 33 -30.96 4.87 30.38
N ALA A 34 -31.76 5.05 29.33
CA ALA A 34 -31.25 5.14 27.96
C ALA A 34 -30.46 6.45 27.71
N ALA A 35 -30.81 7.53 28.41
CA ALA A 35 -30.11 8.81 28.31
C ALA A 35 -28.73 8.79 28.99
N ASP A 36 -28.53 7.94 30.00
CA ASP A 36 -27.23 7.73 30.62
C ASP A 36 -26.28 7.01 29.66
N ALA A 37 -26.81 6.12 28.82
CA ALA A 37 -26.06 5.42 27.77
C ALA A 37 -25.84 6.32 26.53
N GLU A 38 -26.86 7.07 26.11
CA GLU A 38 -26.81 7.98 24.97
C GLU A 38 -27.46 9.32 25.35
N PRO A 39 -26.66 10.30 25.82
CA PRO A 39 -27.16 11.59 26.32
C PRO A 39 -28.05 12.36 25.34
N ARG A 40 -27.91 12.12 24.04
CA ARG A 40 -28.73 12.77 22.99
C ARG A 40 -30.19 12.34 22.99
N LEU A 41 -30.50 11.16 23.55
CA LEU A 41 -31.88 10.73 23.77
C LEU A 41 -32.61 11.69 24.74
N GLY A 42 -31.86 12.36 25.61
CA GLY A 42 -32.40 13.30 26.61
C GLY A 42 -33.10 12.59 27.78
N GLY A 43 -33.16 13.26 28.93
CA GLY A 43 -33.61 12.63 30.19
C GLY A 43 -35.08 12.18 30.25
N SER A 44 -35.88 12.42 29.21
CA SER A 44 -37.26 11.94 29.09
C SER A 44 -37.46 10.84 28.05
N ALA A 45 -36.40 10.37 27.39
CA ALA A 45 -36.52 9.26 26.45
C ALA A 45 -36.97 8.01 27.22
N SER A 46 -38.15 7.53 26.87
CA SER A 46 -38.62 6.20 27.22
C SER A 46 -37.94 5.18 26.31
N CYS A 47 -37.50 4.07 26.88
CA CYS A 47 -36.99 2.94 26.12
C CYS A 47 -37.86 1.70 26.35
N ASP A 48 -37.80 0.77 25.41
CA ASP A 48 -38.39 -0.57 25.56
C ASP A 48 -37.27 -1.59 25.71
N ASP A 49 -37.39 -2.49 26.69
CA ASP A 49 -36.57 -3.70 26.76
C ASP A 49 -37.01 -4.65 25.65
N ILE A 50 -36.15 -4.89 24.66
CA ILE A 50 -36.48 -5.69 23.47
C ILE A 50 -35.97 -7.11 23.53
N ALA A 51 -34.82 -7.33 24.19
CA ALA A 51 -34.30 -8.67 24.40
C ALA A 51 -33.39 -8.74 25.64
N THR A 52 -33.45 -9.87 26.33
CA THR A 52 -32.44 -10.25 27.32
C THR A 52 -32.05 -11.70 27.07
N PHE A 53 -30.76 -11.94 26.89
CA PHE A 53 -30.24 -13.29 26.65
C PHE A 53 -28.85 -13.46 27.25
N ASN A 54 -28.34 -14.68 27.25
CA ASN A 54 -27.00 -14.99 27.73
C ASN A 54 -26.13 -15.46 26.57
N ILE A 55 -24.93 -14.92 26.49
CA ILE A 55 -23.86 -15.43 25.65
C ILE A 55 -22.87 -16.22 26.50
N GLN A 56 -22.16 -17.16 25.89
CA GLN A 56 -21.08 -17.89 26.54
C GLN A 56 -19.74 -17.29 26.12
N THR A 57 -18.85 -17.03 27.07
CA THR A 57 -17.47 -16.58 26.82
C THR A 57 -16.49 -17.59 27.41
N PRO A 58 -15.19 -17.53 27.09
CA PRO A 58 -14.18 -18.36 27.75
C PRO A 58 -14.17 -18.25 29.29
N ARG A 59 -14.62 -17.11 29.85
CA ARG A 59 -14.71 -16.88 31.31
C ARG A 59 -16.14 -17.01 31.85
N GLY A 60 -16.98 -17.78 31.17
CA GLY A 60 -18.33 -18.10 31.60
C GLY A 60 -19.43 -17.25 30.94
N PRO A 61 -20.69 -17.41 31.38
CA PRO A 61 -21.82 -16.71 30.78
C PRO A 61 -21.77 -15.21 31.05
N ARG A 62 -22.24 -14.43 30.07
CA ARG A 62 -22.48 -12.98 30.19
C ARG A 62 -23.90 -12.68 29.73
N GLN A 63 -24.53 -11.74 30.42
CA GLN A 63 -25.86 -11.28 30.04
C GLN A 63 -25.75 -10.18 29.00
N VAL A 64 -26.63 -10.23 28.01
CA VAL A 64 -26.84 -9.18 27.02
C VAL A 64 -28.23 -8.61 27.26
N HIS A 65 -28.30 -7.30 27.45
CA HIS A 65 -29.52 -6.55 27.57
C HIS A 65 -29.64 -5.62 26.37
N MET A 66 -30.68 -5.79 25.57
CA MET A 66 -30.95 -4.94 24.42
C MET A 66 -32.16 -4.07 24.73
N VAL A 67 -31.99 -2.77 24.55
CA VAL A 67 -33.05 -1.78 24.66
C VAL A 67 -33.18 -1.02 23.35
N ARG A 68 -34.38 -0.53 23.06
CA ARG A 68 -34.60 0.40 21.94
C ARG A 68 -35.17 1.72 22.45
N ASP A 69 -34.82 2.80 21.78
CA ASP A 69 -35.54 4.06 21.90
C ASP A 69 -36.95 3.94 21.28
N GLN A 70 -37.97 4.45 21.97
CA GLN A 70 -39.37 4.48 21.50
C GLN A 70 -39.59 5.42 20.30
N THR A 71 -38.63 6.27 19.93
CA THR A 71 -38.73 7.07 18.70
C THR A 71 -38.54 6.24 17.41
N ILE A 72 -38.08 5.00 17.52
CA ILE A 72 -37.85 4.09 16.40
C ILE A 72 -39.18 3.50 15.89
N ARG A 73 -39.29 3.34 14.57
CA ARG A 73 -40.46 2.77 13.88
C ARG A 73 -40.52 1.24 14.01
N ASP A 74 -41.72 0.67 13.87
CA ASP A 74 -41.99 -0.78 14.04
C ASP A 74 -41.26 -1.69 13.03
N ASP A 75 -40.68 -1.17 11.94
CA ASP A 75 -40.01 -1.92 10.88
C ASP A 75 -38.59 -2.41 11.24
N TRP A 76 -38.15 -2.21 12.48
CA TRP A 76 -36.77 -2.48 12.92
C TRP A 76 -36.56 -3.85 13.59
N ALA A 77 -37.50 -4.78 13.42
CA ALA A 77 -37.36 -6.15 13.90
C ALA A 77 -36.12 -6.85 13.31
N VAL A 78 -35.78 -6.54 12.06
CA VAL A 78 -34.63 -7.12 11.36
C VAL A 78 -33.29 -6.67 11.96
N PRO A 79 -33.01 -5.36 12.14
CA PRO A 79 -31.82 -4.90 12.86
C PRO A 79 -31.63 -5.51 14.26
N VAL A 80 -32.71 -5.69 15.02
CA VAL A 80 -32.65 -6.31 16.35
C VAL A 80 -32.17 -7.76 16.27
N GLU A 81 -32.77 -8.55 15.38
CA GLU A 81 -32.38 -9.96 15.21
C GLU A 81 -30.96 -10.07 14.64
N THR A 82 -30.59 -9.26 13.65
CA THR A 82 -29.22 -9.21 13.10
C THR A 82 -28.20 -8.86 14.18
N THR A 83 -28.49 -7.84 15.00
CA THR A 83 -27.61 -7.44 16.12
C THR A 83 -27.46 -8.57 17.13
N ARG A 84 -28.56 -9.25 17.47
CA ARG A 84 -28.52 -10.41 18.37
C ARG A 84 -27.63 -11.52 17.80
N MET A 85 -27.88 -11.93 16.56
CA MET A 85 -27.09 -12.97 15.88
C MET A 85 -25.61 -12.59 15.83
N ALA A 86 -25.30 -11.32 15.60
CA ALA A 86 -23.94 -10.80 15.59
C ALA A 86 -23.22 -10.89 16.94
N ILE A 87 -23.93 -10.59 18.03
CA ILE A 87 -23.39 -10.75 19.38
C ILE A 87 -23.19 -12.24 19.73
N GLU A 88 -24.16 -13.10 19.38
CA GLU A 88 -24.05 -14.55 19.62
C GLU A 88 -22.88 -15.16 18.83
N ARG A 89 -22.73 -14.80 17.54
CA ARG A 89 -21.62 -15.23 16.69
C ARG A 89 -20.27 -14.72 17.19
N SER A 90 -20.20 -13.44 17.57
CA SER A 90 -18.96 -12.86 18.13
C SER A 90 -18.55 -13.54 19.43
N ALA A 91 -19.50 -13.89 20.29
CA ALA A 91 -19.23 -14.64 21.51
C ALA A 91 -18.75 -16.08 21.21
N GLU A 92 -19.33 -16.74 20.20
CA GLU A 92 -18.85 -18.03 19.70
C GLU A 92 -17.40 -17.93 19.18
N THR A 93 -17.10 -16.95 18.32
CA THR A 93 -15.74 -16.67 17.84
C THR A 93 -14.77 -16.46 19.00
N LEU A 94 -15.12 -15.63 19.98
CA LEU A 94 -14.29 -15.40 21.17
C LEU A 94 -14.07 -16.70 21.98
N ARG A 95 -15.07 -17.59 22.02
CA ARG A 95 -14.93 -18.93 22.63
C ARG A 95 -13.98 -19.83 21.86
N GLU A 96 -14.03 -19.81 20.53
CA GLU A 96 -13.12 -20.58 19.67
C GLU A 96 -11.67 -20.12 19.86
N ILE A 97 -11.44 -18.82 20.06
CA ILE A 97 -10.11 -18.29 20.43
C ILE A 97 -9.67 -18.85 21.81
N GLY A 98 -10.61 -19.18 22.68
CA GLY A 98 -10.35 -19.83 23.98
C GLY A 98 -9.77 -18.89 25.05
N ARG A 99 -9.75 -17.58 24.79
CA ARG A 99 -9.27 -16.54 25.71
C ARG A 99 -10.12 -15.29 25.61
N GLY A 100 -10.05 -14.46 26.65
CA GLY A 100 -10.81 -13.21 26.72
C GLY A 100 -12.17 -13.37 27.41
N THR A 101 -12.84 -12.24 27.58
CA THR A 101 -14.21 -12.11 28.09
C THR A 101 -14.73 -10.75 27.68
N VAL A 102 -16.04 -10.56 27.74
CA VAL A 102 -16.66 -9.23 27.82
C VAL A 102 -17.24 -9.03 29.23
N PRO A 103 -17.53 -7.78 29.65
CA PRO A 103 -18.47 -7.52 30.73
C PRO A 103 -19.89 -7.97 30.31
N ASN A 104 -20.91 -7.69 31.12
CA ASN A 104 -22.26 -7.80 30.58
C ASN A 104 -22.46 -6.74 29.49
N LEU A 105 -23.36 -6.94 28.54
CA LEU A 105 -23.55 -6.02 27.43
C LEU A 105 -24.87 -5.27 27.58
N LEU A 106 -24.83 -3.96 27.42
CA LEU A 106 -26.00 -3.13 27.14
C LEU A 106 -25.94 -2.72 25.67
N VAL A 107 -26.96 -3.07 24.91
CA VAL A 107 -27.08 -2.71 23.49
C VAL A 107 -28.23 -1.73 23.37
N VAL A 108 -27.95 -0.53 22.89
CA VAL A 108 -29.00 0.48 22.64
C VAL A 108 -29.17 0.60 21.14
N VAL A 109 -30.32 0.15 20.66
CA VAL A 109 -30.74 0.39 19.27
C VAL A 109 -31.46 1.73 19.25
N THR A 110 -30.98 2.69 18.46
CA THR A 110 -31.55 4.03 18.41
C THR A 110 -31.72 4.53 16.98
N GLY A 111 -32.79 5.31 16.75
CA GLY A 111 -33.09 5.97 15.49
C GLY A 111 -32.44 7.35 15.37
N LEU A 112 -31.64 7.75 16.36
CA LEU A 112 -30.84 8.97 16.28
C LEU A 112 -29.85 8.88 15.11
N LEU A 113 -29.49 10.05 14.57
CA LEU A 113 -28.34 10.15 13.68
C LEU A 113 -27.06 10.38 14.51
N PRO A 114 -25.89 9.91 14.04
CA PRO A 114 -24.59 10.06 14.69
C PRO A 114 -24.19 11.50 15.08
N SER A 115 -24.84 12.53 14.53
CA SER A 115 -24.78 13.89 15.08
C SER A 115 -26.15 14.58 15.19
N ALA A 116 -26.41 15.19 16.35
CA ALA A 116 -27.52 16.15 16.53
C ALA A 116 -27.22 17.51 15.86
N THR A 117 -25.95 17.75 15.53
CA THR A 117 -25.50 18.83 14.65
C THR A 117 -25.05 18.18 13.35
N ALA A 118 -25.97 18.02 12.39
CA ALA A 118 -25.59 17.58 11.06
C ALA A 118 -24.32 18.35 10.65
N PRO A 119 -23.21 17.66 10.32
CA PRO A 119 -22.00 18.34 9.87
C PRO A 119 -22.40 19.33 8.77
N ASP A 120 -21.74 20.49 8.72
CA ASP A 120 -22.01 21.47 7.67
C ASP A 120 -21.98 20.71 6.34
N PRO A 121 -23.08 20.65 5.57
CA PRO A 121 -23.13 19.83 4.35
C PRO A 121 -22.13 20.32 3.28
N ARG A 122 -21.49 21.47 3.52
CA ARG A 122 -20.40 22.01 2.72
C ARG A 122 -19.02 21.48 3.11
N ASP A 123 -18.92 20.73 4.21
CA ASP A 123 -17.72 20.04 4.67
C ASP A 123 -17.85 18.53 4.42
N PRO A 124 -17.40 18.04 3.25
CA PRO A 124 -17.48 16.63 2.91
C PRO A 124 -16.63 15.74 3.82
N GLU A 125 -15.60 16.28 4.50
CA GLU A 125 -14.82 15.51 5.48
C GLU A 125 -15.61 15.32 6.77
N ALA A 126 -16.34 16.34 7.23
CA ALA A 126 -17.22 16.23 8.39
C ALA A 126 -18.43 15.31 8.12
N VAL A 127 -19.00 15.36 6.90
CA VAL A 127 -20.06 14.43 6.47
C VAL A 127 -19.55 12.99 6.40
N GLU A 128 -18.32 12.79 5.91
CA GLU A 128 -17.69 11.46 5.84
C GLU A 128 -17.30 10.93 7.23
N ALA A 129 -16.86 11.80 8.14
CA ALA A 129 -16.55 11.44 9.53
C ALA A 129 -17.81 11.11 10.35
N ASP A 130 -18.89 11.88 10.16
CA ASP A 130 -20.21 11.63 10.77
C ASP A 130 -20.84 10.36 10.21
N ARG A 131 -20.66 10.11 8.90
CA ARG A 131 -20.93 8.81 8.31
C ARG A 131 -20.17 7.75 9.08
N ARG A 132 -18.83 7.76 9.11
CA ARG A 132 -18.05 6.69 9.77
C ARG A 132 -18.38 6.42 11.24
N SER A 133 -19.05 7.32 11.96
CA SER A 133 -19.51 7.13 13.35
C SER A 133 -20.85 6.36 13.43
N PHE A 134 -20.95 5.25 12.68
CA PHE A 134 -22.20 4.49 12.48
C PHE A 134 -22.60 3.55 13.62
N ALA A 135 -21.64 3.26 14.50
CA ALA A 135 -21.79 2.69 15.82
C ALA A 135 -20.59 3.18 16.63
N GLU A 136 -20.84 3.42 17.91
CA GLU A 136 -19.76 3.66 18.86
C GLU A 136 -19.93 2.63 19.96
N GLY A 137 -19.00 1.70 20.04
CA GLY A 137 -18.71 0.92 21.23
C GLY A 137 -18.07 1.84 22.23
N VAL A 138 -18.89 2.66 22.89
CA VAL A 138 -18.41 3.46 24.00
C VAL A 138 -18.27 2.53 25.18
N ALA A 139 -17.09 1.92 25.33
CA ALA A 139 -16.69 1.30 26.58
C ALA A 139 -16.38 2.39 27.63
N ASP A 140 -17.32 3.28 27.89
CA ASP A 140 -17.25 4.22 29.00
C ASP A 140 -17.74 3.46 30.23
N GLY A 141 -16.90 3.36 31.25
CA GLY A 141 -17.23 2.67 32.52
C GLY A 141 -18.34 3.37 33.33
N ARG A 142 -19.22 4.12 32.68
CA ARG A 142 -20.28 4.93 33.29
C ARG A 142 -21.54 4.13 33.63
N SER A 143 -21.81 2.99 33.00
CA SER A 143 -23.01 2.17 33.28
C SER A 143 -22.77 0.98 34.20
N GLY A 144 -21.76 1.04 35.08
CA GLY A 144 -21.46 -0.07 35.99
C GLY A 144 -20.78 -1.23 35.26
N ASP A 145 -20.99 -2.47 35.72
CA ASP A 145 -20.31 -3.68 35.23
C ASP A 145 -20.70 -4.11 33.79
N GLU A 146 -21.11 -3.16 32.94
CA GLU A 146 -21.59 -3.35 31.57
C GLU A 146 -20.72 -2.62 30.53
N CYS A 147 -20.64 -3.21 29.34
CA CYS A 147 -20.11 -2.55 28.14
C CYS A 147 -21.28 -2.13 27.25
N LEU A 148 -21.24 -0.90 26.76
CA LEU A 148 -22.27 -0.34 25.90
C LEU A 148 -21.92 -0.54 24.42
N ILE A 149 -22.91 -0.97 23.64
CA ILE A 149 -22.87 -1.01 22.17
C ILE A 149 -24.04 -0.17 21.66
N LEU A 150 -23.75 0.91 20.93
CA LEU A 150 -24.75 1.77 20.29
C LEU A 150 -24.94 1.32 18.85
N VAL A 151 -26.19 1.08 18.45
CA VAL A 151 -26.52 0.63 17.10
C VAL A 151 -27.45 1.66 16.45
N TYR A 152 -27.03 2.17 15.28
CA TYR A 152 -27.81 3.13 14.47
C TYR A 152 -28.20 2.54 13.10
N PRO A 153 -29.19 1.63 13.05
CA PRO A 153 -29.59 0.92 11.82
C PRO A 153 -29.94 1.79 10.61
N GLY A 154 -30.32 3.05 10.81
CA GLY A 154 -30.66 3.95 9.71
C GLY A 154 -29.48 4.33 8.80
N ASN A 155 -28.25 4.02 9.21
CA ASN A 155 -27.04 4.47 8.52
C ASN A 155 -26.10 3.37 8.05
N VAL A 156 -26.41 2.10 8.37
CA VAL A 156 -25.60 0.94 7.99
C VAL A 156 -26.42 0.10 7.04
N ALA A 157 -25.82 -0.34 5.93
CA ALA A 157 -26.47 -1.32 5.07
C ALA A 157 -26.79 -2.57 5.92
N GLU A 158 -27.97 -3.16 5.77
CA GLU A 158 -28.37 -4.31 6.59
C GLU A 158 -27.33 -5.44 6.52
N GLU A 159 -26.66 -5.56 5.38
CA GLU A 159 -25.62 -6.55 5.11
C GLU A 159 -24.26 -6.28 5.78
N GLU A 160 -24.05 -5.10 6.37
CA GLU A 160 -22.82 -4.69 7.07
C GLU A 160 -23.01 -4.59 8.59
N LEU A 161 -24.27 -4.62 9.05
CA LEU A 161 -24.62 -4.46 10.47
C LEU A 161 -24.00 -5.57 11.35
N ASP A 162 -23.90 -6.79 10.84
CA ASP A 162 -23.31 -7.92 11.55
C ASP A 162 -21.80 -7.74 11.80
N VAL A 163 -21.06 -7.33 10.78
CA VAL A 163 -19.62 -7.02 10.87
C VAL A 163 -19.39 -5.86 11.84
N MET A 164 -20.17 -4.78 11.72
CA MET A 164 -20.04 -3.63 12.60
C MET A 164 -20.35 -3.99 14.06
N VAL A 165 -21.40 -4.77 14.35
CA VAL A 165 -21.67 -5.22 15.72
C VAL A 165 -20.54 -6.13 16.24
N ALA A 166 -19.92 -6.95 15.39
CA ALA A 166 -18.76 -7.75 15.78
C ALA A 166 -17.52 -6.89 16.09
N HIS A 167 -17.30 -5.81 15.32
CA HIS A 167 -16.28 -4.81 15.59
C HIS A 167 -16.48 -4.19 16.98
N GLU A 168 -17.68 -3.68 17.27
CA GLU A 168 -18.00 -3.07 18.57
C GLU A 168 -17.96 -4.05 19.73
N PHE A 169 -18.38 -5.30 19.50
CA PHE A 169 -18.23 -6.37 20.49
C PHE A 169 -16.76 -6.57 20.88
N PHE A 170 -15.82 -6.44 19.94
CA PHE A 170 -14.41 -6.59 20.25
C PHE A 170 -13.85 -5.43 21.08
N HIS A 171 -14.36 -4.20 20.94
CA HIS A 171 -14.04 -3.12 21.87
C HIS A 171 -14.44 -3.45 23.32
N CYS A 172 -15.55 -4.16 23.53
CA CYS A 172 -15.91 -4.67 24.85
C CYS A 172 -14.91 -5.73 25.36
N VAL A 173 -14.34 -6.54 24.47
CA VAL A 173 -13.26 -7.49 24.82
C VAL A 173 -12.00 -6.72 25.22
N GLN A 174 -11.60 -5.74 24.43
CA GLN A 174 -10.45 -4.87 24.72
C GLN A 174 -10.62 -4.18 26.08
N TYR A 175 -11.80 -3.62 26.37
CA TYR A 175 -12.09 -2.99 27.66
C TYR A 175 -11.96 -3.96 28.83
N ALA A 176 -12.45 -5.19 28.69
CA ALA A 176 -12.33 -6.20 29.74
C ALA A 176 -10.88 -6.65 29.99
N LEU A 177 -10.00 -6.54 29.00
CA LEU A 177 -8.61 -6.98 29.08
C LEU A 177 -7.64 -5.86 29.47
N ALA A 178 -7.94 -4.64 29.07
CA ALA A 178 -7.10 -3.46 29.19
C ALA A 178 -7.94 -2.21 29.57
N PRO A 179 -8.66 -2.24 30.70
CA PRO A 179 -9.61 -1.17 31.05
C PRO A 179 -8.93 0.19 31.24
N GLU A 180 -7.70 0.23 31.76
CA GLU A 180 -6.98 1.50 31.96
C GLU A 180 -6.60 2.14 30.63
N GLN A 181 -6.11 1.34 29.68
CA GLN A 181 -5.79 1.77 28.32
C GLN A 181 -7.03 2.32 27.61
N MET A 182 -8.18 1.66 27.77
CA MET A 182 -9.42 2.05 27.08
C MET A 182 -10.11 3.28 27.71
N ARG A 183 -9.99 3.52 29.02
CA ARG A 183 -10.65 4.66 29.71
C ARG A 183 -10.18 6.04 29.28
N GLY A 184 -9.01 6.15 28.67
CA GLY A 184 -8.44 7.41 28.18
C GLY A 184 -8.69 7.69 26.70
N ARG A 185 -9.41 6.81 26.00
CA ARG A 185 -9.51 6.82 24.54
C ARG A 185 -10.19 8.11 24.02
N ARG A 186 -9.63 8.64 22.93
CA ARG A 186 -10.21 9.67 22.07
C ARG A 186 -9.86 9.31 20.63
N ALA A 187 -10.73 9.58 19.68
CA ALA A 187 -10.44 9.34 18.26
C ALA A 187 -9.20 10.14 17.80
N GLY A 188 -8.44 9.58 16.86
CA GLY A 188 -7.26 10.20 16.27
C GLY A 188 -6.02 10.11 17.16
N ARG A 189 -5.94 9.08 18.02
CA ARG A 189 -4.80 8.88 18.91
C ARG A 189 -3.86 7.79 18.38
N PRO A 190 -2.58 7.80 18.79
CA PRO A 190 -1.61 6.77 18.39
C PRO A 190 -1.96 5.35 18.81
N ASP A 191 -2.96 5.12 19.67
CA ASP A 191 -3.47 3.79 20.04
C ASP A 191 -4.48 3.22 19.03
N ASP A 192 -4.99 4.01 18.07
CA ASP A 192 -6.02 3.57 17.11
C ASP A 192 -5.57 2.38 16.25
N TRP A 193 -4.27 2.23 15.98
CA TRP A 193 -3.76 1.11 15.17
C TRP A 193 -4.04 -0.27 15.79
N TRP A 194 -3.95 -0.39 17.12
CA TRP A 194 -4.26 -1.64 17.80
C TRP A 194 -5.72 -1.68 18.23
N VAL A 195 -6.32 -0.54 18.61
CA VAL A 195 -7.73 -0.51 19.01
C VAL A 195 -8.64 -0.82 17.82
N GLU A 196 -8.58 -0.02 16.75
CA GLU A 196 -9.42 -0.22 15.56
C GLU A 196 -8.93 -1.38 14.71
N GLY A 197 -7.62 -1.47 14.48
CA GLY A 197 -7.07 -2.52 13.63
C GLY A 197 -7.36 -3.93 14.15
N SER A 198 -7.33 -4.15 15.46
CA SER A 198 -7.64 -5.48 16.03
C SER A 198 -9.15 -5.75 16.15
N ALA A 199 -9.97 -4.71 16.35
CA ALA A 199 -11.43 -4.85 16.27
C ALA A 199 -11.89 -5.21 14.86
N GLU A 200 -11.30 -4.57 13.85
CA GLU A 200 -11.57 -4.89 12.45
C GLU A 200 -11.09 -6.29 12.07
N TRP A 201 -9.90 -6.69 12.52
CA TRP A 201 -9.44 -8.08 12.38
C TRP A 201 -10.42 -9.09 13.00
N PHE A 202 -10.92 -8.82 14.21
CA PHE A 202 -11.86 -9.71 14.88
C PHE A 202 -13.18 -9.80 14.14
N ALA A 203 -13.68 -8.69 13.60
CA ALA A 203 -14.89 -8.68 12.79
C ALA A 203 -14.74 -9.59 11.55
N ASN A 204 -13.60 -9.54 10.84
CA ASN A 204 -13.30 -10.47 9.74
C ASN A 204 -13.16 -11.92 10.20
N LEU A 205 -12.69 -12.16 11.42
CA LEU A 205 -12.62 -13.52 11.97
C LEU A 205 -14.03 -14.07 12.29
N ALA A 206 -14.93 -13.24 12.81
CA ALA A 206 -16.29 -13.62 13.13
C ALA A 206 -17.17 -13.81 11.88
N TYR A 207 -16.93 -12.98 10.86
CA TYR A 207 -17.68 -12.89 9.61
C TYR A 207 -16.78 -13.00 8.38
N PRO A 208 -16.17 -14.18 8.16
CA PRO A 208 -15.15 -14.39 7.14
C PRO A 208 -15.67 -14.25 5.70
N GLU A 209 -16.97 -14.41 5.46
CA GLU A 209 -17.60 -14.25 4.15
C GLU A 209 -17.80 -12.78 3.74
N ARG A 210 -17.60 -11.84 4.67
CA ARG A 210 -17.76 -10.41 4.45
C ARG A 210 -16.43 -9.80 4.00
N ASP A 211 -16.50 -8.80 3.13
CA ASP A 211 -15.33 -8.06 2.62
C ASP A 211 -15.36 -6.59 3.04
N ALA A 212 -15.96 -6.31 4.21
CA ALA A 212 -16.19 -4.95 4.72
C ALA A 212 -14.88 -4.13 4.81
N SER A 213 -13.78 -4.79 5.14
CA SER A 213 -12.48 -4.15 5.35
C SER A 213 -11.67 -3.89 4.07
N ALA A 214 -12.14 -4.39 2.92
CA ALA A 214 -11.43 -4.17 1.65
C ALA A 214 -11.29 -2.68 1.31
N SER A 215 -12.23 -1.86 1.78
CA SER A 215 -12.21 -0.40 1.62
C SER A 215 -11.01 0.28 2.29
N TYR A 216 -10.38 -0.34 3.29
CA TYR A 216 -9.22 0.19 4.00
C TYR A 216 -7.87 -0.12 3.32
N LEU A 217 -7.81 -1.11 2.43
CA LEU A 217 -6.58 -1.56 1.79
C LEU A 217 -5.87 -0.47 0.96
N PRO A 218 -6.56 0.38 0.16
CA PRO A 218 -5.89 1.46 -0.56
C PRO A 218 -5.21 2.48 0.37
N ALA A 219 -5.79 2.75 1.54
CA ALA A 219 -5.19 3.63 2.54
C ALA A 219 -3.96 2.98 3.17
N TYR A 220 -4.03 1.68 3.47
CA TYR A 220 -2.89 0.89 3.93
C TYR A 220 -1.71 0.95 2.95
N ASP A 221 -1.97 0.66 1.68
CA ASP A 221 -0.96 0.62 0.62
C ASP A 221 -0.31 1.98 0.36
N LYS A 222 -1.07 3.05 0.58
CA LYS A 222 -0.61 4.43 0.41
C LYS A 222 0.26 4.89 1.58
N ARG A 223 -0.08 4.57 2.82
CA ARG A 223 0.56 5.16 4.02
C ARG A 223 1.80 4.41 4.49
N THR A 224 1.76 3.08 4.46
CA THR A 224 2.79 2.24 5.09
C THR A 224 4.24 2.43 4.63
N PRO A 225 4.57 2.96 3.43
CA PRO A 225 5.98 3.20 3.05
C PRO A 225 6.67 4.26 3.89
N ASP A 226 5.92 5.29 4.25
CA ASP A 226 6.46 6.54 4.81
C ASP A 226 5.91 6.80 6.22
N HIS A 227 4.89 6.07 6.65
CA HIS A 227 4.29 6.20 7.96
C HIS A 227 4.49 4.93 8.79
N PRO A 228 4.87 5.06 10.08
CA PRO A 228 4.86 3.96 11.03
C PRO A 228 3.49 3.30 11.11
N ILE A 229 3.46 1.98 11.32
CA ILE A 229 2.20 1.23 11.50
C ILE A 229 1.30 1.80 12.62
N VAL A 230 1.88 2.47 13.62
CA VAL A 230 1.14 3.09 14.73
C VAL A 230 0.36 4.35 14.34
N ASP A 231 0.59 4.88 13.13
CA ASP A 231 -0.19 5.98 12.54
C ASP A 231 -1.40 5.48 11.73
N SER A 232 -1.60 4.17 11.64
CA SER A 232 -2.79 3.54 11.05
C SER A 232 -3.94 3.47 12.05
N SER A 233 -5.13 3.12 11.56
CA SER A 233 -6.33 2.84 12.36
C SER A 233 -6.98 1.54 11.88
N TYR A 234 -8.15 1.60 11.24
CA TYR A 234 -8.85 0.43 10.69
C TYR A 234 -7.97 -0.35 9.72
N ASP A 235 -7.19 0.34 8.88
CA ASP A 235 -6.28 -0.29 7.92
C ASP A 235 -5.16 -1.12 8.56
N ALA A 236 -4.86 -0.91 9.85
CA ALA A 236 -3.93 -1.76 10.57
C ALA A 236 -4.43 -3.22 10.73
N PHE A 237 -5.70 -3.51 10.40
CA PHE A 237 -6.21 -4.90 10.35
C PHE A 237 -5.36 -5.81 9.46
N VAL A 238 -4.65 -5.27 8.47
CA VAL A 238 -3.71 -6.02 7.61
C VAL A 238 -2.58 -6.61 8.45
N PHE A 239 -1.99 -5.83 9.37
CA PHE A 239 -0.98 -6.31 10.31
C PHE A 239 -1.59 -7.35 11.28
N TRP A 240 -2.76 -7.05 11.85
CA TRP A 240 -3.41 -7.96 12.80
C TRP A 240 -3.84 -9.29 12.19
N SER A 241 -4.21 -9.30 10.90
CA SER A 241 -4.50 -10.53 10.15
C SER A 241 -3.27 -11.39 9.97
N TRP A 242 -2.12 -10.77 9.66
CA TRP A 242 -0.84 -11.48 9.61
C TRP A 242 -0.41 -11.99 10.99
N TYR A 243 -0.45 -11.13 12.01
CA TYR A 243 -0.05 -11.50 13.38
C TYR A 243 -0.92 -12.62 13.96
N GLY A 244 -2.24 -12.51 13.80
CA GLY A 244 -3.20 -13.55 14.21
C GLY A 244 -3.01 -14.87 13.47
N ARG A 245 -2.57 -14.86 12.22
CA ARG A 245 -2.23 -16.08 11.47
C ARG A 245 -0.91 -16.70 11.93
N SER A 246 0.12 -15.89 12.14
CA SER A 246 1.47 -16.35 12.48
C SER A 246 1.56 -16.97 13.88
N TRP A 247 0.82 -16.44 14.86
CA TRP A 247 0.84 -16.94 16.25
C TRP A 247 -0.51 -17.40 16.79
N GLY A 248 -1.54 -17.40 15.96
CA GLY A 248 -2.91 -17.77 16.32
C GLY A 248 -3.73 -16.60 16.90
N PRO A 249 -5.07 -16.67 16.83
CA PRO A 249 -5.95 -15.59 17.32
C PRO A 249 -5.74 -15.20 18.79
N ALA A 250 -5.32 -16.15 19.63
CA ALA A 250 -5.03 -15.91 21.03
C ALA A 250 -3.83 -14.97 21.25
N ALA A 251 -2.91 -14.87 20.28
CA ALA A 251 -1.76 -13.97 20.36
C ALA A 251 -2.18 -12.50 20.27
N VAL A 252 -3.21 -12.18 19.48
CA VAL A 252 -3.78 -10.82 19.40
C VAL A 252 -4.25 -10.37 20.79
N LEU A 253 -5.03 -11.21 21.48
CA LEU A 253 -5.50 -10.91 22.84
C LEU A 253 -4.36 -10.78 23.87
N ASN A 254 -3.27 -11.53 23.69
CA ASN A 254 -2.09 -11.39 24.56
C ASN A 254 -1.40 -10.03 24.36
N TYR A 255 -1.34 -9.54 23.12
CA TYR A 255 -0.81 -8.21 22.85
C TYR A 255 -1.65 -7.14 23.54
N LEU A 256 -2.99 -7.24 23.51
CA LEU A 256 -3.86 -6.25 24.16
C LEU A 256 -3.56 -6.07 25.65
N HIS A 257 -3.08 -7.10 26.35
CA HIS A 257 -2.64 -6.98 27.75
C HIS A 257 -1.33 -6.20 27.93
N LEU A 258 -0.53 -6.10 26.88
CA LEU A 258 0.76 -5.41 26.85
C LEU A 258 0.66 -4.04 26.18
N ALA A 259 -0.49 -3.73 25.55
CA ALA A 259 -0.71 -2.47 24.88
C ALA A 259 -0.45 -1.30 25.85
N PRO A 260 0.45 -0.36 25.50
CA PRO A 260 0.84 0.69 26.40
C PRO A 260 -0.25 1.76 26.46
N ASP A 261 -0.46 2.34 27.65
CA ASP A 261 -1.10 3.65 27.76
C ASP A 261 -0.01 4.70 27.53
N GLY A 262 -0.14 5.50 26.47
CA GLY A 262 0.87 6.50 26.14
C GLY A 262 0.72 7.11 24.76
N GLY A 263 1.55 8.12 24.49
CA GLY A 263 1.66 8.75 23.18
C GLY A 263 2.40 7.88 22.16
N LYS A 264 2.61 8.44 20.96
CA LYS A 264 3.21 7.73 19.80
C LYS A 264 4.51 7.00 20.12
N ALA A 265 5.41 7.59 20.91
CA ALA A 265 6.67 6.94 21.28
C ALA A 265 6.45 5.61 22.04
N ALA A 266 5.55 5.58 23.03
CA ALA A 266 5.24 4.36 23.77
C ALA A 266 4.61 3.29 22.86
N GLN A 267 3.75 3.71 21.92
CA GLN A 267 3.16 2.80 20.94
C GLN A 267 4.23 2.22 19.99
N LEU A 268 5.19 3.03 19.53
CA LEU A 268 6.33 2.56 18.73
C LEU A 268 7.19 1.57 19.50
N ASP A 269 7.44 1.81 20.79
CA ASP A 269 8.18 0.89 21.66
C ASP A 269 7.47 -0.45 21.79
N ALA A 270 6.18 -0.45 22.14
CA ALA A 270 5.42 -1.70 22.27
C ALA A 270 5.27 -2.45 20.94
N ALA A 271 5.06 -1.74 19.83
CA ALA A 271 5.01 -2.35 18.51
C ALA A 271 6.38 -2.93 18.10
N ALA A 272 7.49 -2.27 18.42
CA ALA A 272 8.82 -2.81 18.16
C ALA A 272 9.15 -4.04 19.03
N GLU A 273 8.53 -4.16 20.22
CA GLU A 273 8.74 -5.25 21.17
C GLU A 273 7.76 -6.44 20.98
N VAL A 274 6.66 -6.26 20.22
CA VAL A 274 5.65 -7.33 20.05
C VAL A 274 6.21 -8.56 19.35
N ILE A 275 7.07 -8.34 18.36
CA ILE A 275 7.76 -9.37 17.58
C ILE A 275 9.18 -8.90 17.31
N ASP A 276 10.10 -9.85 17.13
CA ASP A 276 11.49 -9.52 16.84
C ASP A 276 11.67 -8.97 15.41
N ARG A 277 12.92 -8.59 15.10
CA ARG A 277 13.28 -7.99 13.81
C ARG A 277 13.04 -8.94 12.65
N GLU A 278 13.35 -10.21 12.84
CA GLU A 278 13.20 -11.25 11.82
C GLU A 278 11.74 -11.37 11.41
N HIS A 279 10.81 -11.41 12.37
CA HIS A 279 9.38 -11.50 12.08
C HIS A 279 8.79 -10.20 11.51
N TRP A 280 9.25 -9.03 11.97
CA TRP A 280 8.91 -7.75 11.32
C TRP A 280 9.35 -7.73 9.85
N GLN A 281 10.51 -8.31 9.56
CA GLN A 281 11.01 -8.43 8.20
C GLN A 281 10.22 -9.46 7.39
N GLU A 282 9.80 -10.60 7.96
CA GLU A 282 8.89 -11.57 7.32
C GLU A 282 7.54 -10.94 6.97
N TYR A 283 6.96 -10.15 7.88
CA TYR A 283 5.73 -9.42 7.61
C TYR A 283 5.83 -8.53 6.37
N LEU A 284 6.90 -7.74 6.27
CA LEU A 284 7.16 -6.89 5.13
C LEU A 284 7.31 -7.70 3.83
N GLN A 285 7.96 -8.86 3.88
CA GLN A 285 8.13 -9.74 2.73
C GLN A 285 6.78 -10.29 2.25
N ASP A 286 5.96 -10.83 3.16
CA ASP A 286 4.64 -11.35 2.83
C ASP A 286 3.73 -10.24 2.26
N TYR A 287 3.84 -9.02 2.79
CA TYR A 287 3.14 -7.85 2.26
C TYR A 287 3.57 -7.52 0.83
N LEU A 288 4.89 -7.41 0.57
CA LEU A 288 5.44 -7.09 -0.75
C LEU A 288 5.18 -8.20 -1.79
N ASP A 289 5.06 -9.45 -1.33
CA ASP A 289 4.75 -10.62 -2.16
C ASP A 289 3.25 -10.87 -2.34
N ARG A 290 2.39 -10.12 -1.62
CA ARG A 290 0.93 -10.25 -1.62
C ARG A 290 0.47 -11.64 -1.15
N ASP A 291 1.18 -12.19 -0.17
CA ASP A 291 0.90 -13.49 0.45
C ASP A 291 0.24 -13.35 1.84
N LEU A 292 -0.21 -12.13 2.17
CA LEU A 292 -1.07 -11.88 3.32
C LEU A 292 -2.46 -12.48 3.11
N LEU A 293 -3.04 -12.99 4.20
CA LEU A 293 -4.36 -13.62 4.19
C LEU A 293 -5.28 -12.98 5.22
N TYR A 294 -6.57 -12.96 4.92
CA TYR A 294 -7.63 -12.77 5.90
C TYR A 294 -7.60 -13.92 6.93
N PRO A 295 -8.26 -13.75 8.09
CA PRO A 295 -8.33 -14.80 9.12
C PRO A 295 -8.90 -16.14 8.62
N ASP A 296 -9.69 -16.13 7.55
CA ASP A 296 -10.29 -17.32 6.91
C ASP A 296 -9.44 -17.93 5.79
N ALA A 297 -8.18 -17.50 5.69
CA ALA A 297 -7.22 -17.90 4.68
C ALA A 297 -7.51 -17.43 3.23
N ARG A 298 -8.51 -16.58 2.98
CA ARG A 298 -8.61 -15.85 1.70
C ARG A 298 -7.42 -14.90 1.56
N ARG A 299 -6.93 -14.69 0.33
CA ARG A 299 -5.86 -13.70 0.08
C ARG A 299 -6.37 -12.28 0.32
N LEU A 300 -5.60 -11.49 1.06
CA LEU A 300 -5.81 -10.05 1.16
C LEU A 300 -5.38 -9.42 -0.17
N PRO A 301 -6.24 -8.65 -0.87
CA PRO A 301 -5.90 -8.03 -2.15
C PRO A 301 -5.05 -6.76 -1.97
N VAL A 302 -3.99 -6.85 -1.15
CA VAL A 302 -3.00 -5.77 -1.00
C VAL A 302 -2.29 -5.51 -2.32
N ASN A 303 -2.06 -4.24 -2.61
CA ASN A 303 -1.40 -3.78 -3.82
C ASN A 303 -0.24 -2.85 -3.46
N PRO A 304 0.83 -3.39 -2.84
CA PRO A 304 2.01 -2.60 -2.51
C PRO A 304 2.52 -1.91 -3.76
N LYS A 305 2.54 -0.57 -3.72
CA LYS A 305 3.12 0.22 -4.81
C LYS A 305 4.64 0.05 -4.78
N PRO A 306 5.33 0.07 -5.93
CA PRO A 306 6.77 0.22 -5.93
C PRO A 306 7.18 1.47 -5.15
N GLY A 307 8.28 1.39 -4.41
CA GLY A 307 8.86 2.54 -3.74
C GLY A 307 9.76 3.36 -4.66
N GLU A 308 10.69 4.10 -4.09
CA GLU A 308 11.72 4.82 -4.85
C GLU A 308 12.55 3.84 -5.69
N SER A 309 12.91 4.25 -6.92
CA SER A 309 13.80 3.47 -7.79
C SER A 309 15.20 4.08 -7.77
N PHE A 310 16.19 3.29 -7.39
CA PHE A 310 17.60 3.67 -7.41
C PHE A 310 18.30 3.02 -8.58
N LEU A 311 18.79 3.85 -9.51
CA LEU A 311 19.53 3.42 -10.68
C LEU A 311 21.04 3.58 -10.48
N TRP A 312 21.76 2.54 -10.85
CA TRP A 312 23.21 2.55 -11.01
C TRP A 312 23.58 2.37 -12.49
N THR A 313 23.98 3.48 -13.11
CA THR A 313 24.60 3.55 -14.45
C THR A 313 26.10 3.82 -14.39
N GLU A 314 26.59 4.29 -13.25
CA GLU A 314 27.98 4.53 -12.91
C GLU A 314 28.25 4.24 -11.42
N ASP A 315 29.49 4.39 -11.00
CA ASP A 315 29.88 4.29 -9.59
C ASP A 315 29.06 5.30 -8.77
N ALA A 316 28.28 4.83 -7.81
CA ALA A 316 27.48 5.70 -6.98
C ALA A 316 27.26 5.12 -5.59
N THR A 317 27.15 6.03 -4.62
CA THR A 317 26.69 5.72 -3.27
C THR A 317 25.28 6.29 -3.10
N ARG A 318 24.33 5.45 -2.67
CA ARG A 318 22.96 5.85 -2.35
C ARG A 318 22.68 5.58 -0.89
N SER A 319 22.00 6.50 -0.23
CA SER A 319 21.56 6.34 1.16
C SER A 319 20.05 6.24 1.17
N LEU A 320 19.55 5.12 1.69
CA LEU A 320 18.15 4.78 1.84
C LEU A 320 17.77 4.99 3.30
N LYS A 321 16.63 5.61 3.56
CA LYS A 321 16.15 5.94 4.91
C LYS A 321 14.64 5.77 5.00
N GLY A 322 14.15 5.24 6.11
CA GLY A 322 12.73 5.11 6.42
C GLY A 322 12.45 5.35 7.89
N GLU A 323 11.22 5.71 8.22
CA GLU A 323 10.81 5.90 9.61
C GLU A 323 10.80 4.57 10.40
N ARG A 324 10.82 4.68 11.73
CA ARG A 324 10.66 3.52 12.63
C ARG A 324 9.29 2.87 12.37
N LEU A 325 9.28 1.55 12.17
CA LEU A 325 8.09 0.73 11.88
C LEU A 325 7.31 1.14 10.61
N ALA A 326 7.92 1.91 9.72
CA ALA A 326 7.43 2.06 8.35
C ALA A 326 7.91 0.87 7.48
N LEU A 327 7.07 0.47 6.53
CA LEU A 327 7.34 -0.60 5.57
C LEU A 327 8.13 -0.06 4.38
N TYR A 328 9.39 0.31 4.61
CA TYR A 328 10.24 0.89 3.58
C TYR A 328 10.41 -0.08 2.41
N ARG A 329 10.29 0.46 1.19
CA ARG A 329 10.39 -0.30 -0.05
C ARG A 329 11.10 0.51 -1.12
N ALA A 330 11.87 -0.16 -1.96
CA ALA A 330 12.57 0.45 -3.08
C ALA A 330 12.81 -0.57 -4.19
N ASP A 331 13.04 -0.10 -5.41
CA ASP A 331 13.59 -0.90 -6.51
C ASP A 331 15.05 -0.52 -6.71
N LEU A 332 15.95 -1.50 -6.71
CA LEU A 332 17.36 -1.33 -7.01
C LEU A 332 17.63 -1.83 -8.42
N ILE A 333 18.11 -0.95 -9.30
CA ILE A 333 18.28 -1.23 -10.73
C ILE A 333 19.74 -1.02 -11.10
N PHE A 334 20.38 -2.09 -11.57
CA PHE A 334 21.76 -2.07 -12.06
C PHE A 334 21.73 -2.27 -13.56
N THR A 335 22.33 -1.34 -14.30
CA THR A 335 22.50 -1.50 -15.76
C THR A 335 23.75 -2.33 -16.06
N CYS A 336 24.00 -2.62 -17.34
CA CYS A 336 25.17 -3.36 -17.81
C CYS A 336 26.43 -3.03 -16.99
N GLY A 337 27.08 -4.06 -16.45
CA GLY A 337 28.36 -3.92 -15.76
C GLY A 337 28.66 -5.11 -14.88
N ARG A 338 29.90 -5.17 -14.43
CA ARG A 338 30.30 -6.01 -13.31
C ARG A 338 30.42 -5.11 -12.10
N TRP A 339 29.42 -5.19 -11.22
CA TRP A 339 29.28 -4.35 -10.06
C TRP A 339 29.80 -5.07 -8.82
N THR A 340 30.61 -4.37 -8.05
CA THR A 340 30.91 -4.72 -6.66
C THR A 340 30.05 -3.85 -5.76
N ILE A 341 29.29 -4.50 -4.88
CA ILE A 341 28.35 -3.88 -3.96
C ILE A 341 28.90 -3.95 -2.55
N GLU A 342 28.88 -2.81 -1.87
CA GLU A 342 29.23 -2.70 -0.45
C GLU A 342 28.08 -2.01 0.29
N THR A 343 27.59 -2.64 1.36
CA THR A 343 26.59 -2.06 2.26
C THR A 343 27.26 -1.45 3.48
N ARG A 344 26.76 -0.29 3.92
CA ARG A 344 27.23 0.43 5.11
C ARG A 344 26.05 1.04 5.86
N ASP A 345 26.32 1.52 7.08
CA ASP A 345 25.34 2.23 7.92
C ASP A 345 24.03 1.46 8.16
N GLU A 346 24.13 0.14 8.27
CA GLU A 346 22.97 -0.74 8.37
C GLU A 346 22.26 -0.62 9.72
N VAL A 347 21.07 -0.01 9.69
CA VAL A 347 20.17 0.11 10.85
C VAL A 347 18.81 -0.47 10.47
N GLY A 348 18.32 -1.40 11.31
CA GLY A 348 17.08 -2.14 11.06
C GLY A 348 17.31 -3.51 10.42
N GLY A 349 16.26 -4.07 9.85
CA GLY A 349 16.30 -5.26 8.98
C GLY A 349 16.05 -4.85 7.53
N TRP A 350 16.69 -5.55 6.60
CA TRP A 350 16.40 -5.40 5.17
C TRP A 350 16.69 -6.70 4.42
N LYS A 351 15.95 -6.93 3.34
CA LYS A 351 16.22 -7.98 2.36
C LYS A 351 15.85 -7.50 0.96
N VAL A 352 16.39 -8.17 -0.04
CA VAL A 352 16.04 -7.98 -1.44
C VAL A 352 15.53 -9.24 -2.09
N ARG A 353 14.69 -9.09 -3.12
CA ARG A 353 14.21 -10.17 -3.97
C ARG A 353 14.41 -9.80 -5.43
N ASP A 354 14.97 -10.71 -6.20
CA ASP A 354 15.00 -10.57 -7.65
C ASP A 354 13.68 -11.11 -8.22
N PRO A 355 12.83 -10.27 -8.86
CA PRO A 355 11.56 -10.71 -9.40
C PRO A 355 11.70 -11.67 -10.61
N ALA A 356 12.86 -11.76 -11.24
CA ALA A 356 13.13 -12.69 -12.35
C ALA A 356 13.55 -14.08 -11.87
N GLU A 357 13.94 -14.22 -10.60
CA GLU A 357 14.34 -15.49 -10.00
C GLU A 357 13.22 -16.06 -9.13
N THR A 358 13.07 -17.39 -9.11
CA THR A 358 12.12 -18.06 -8.20
C THR A 358 12.60 -18.13 -6.75
N GLY A 359 13.75 -17.52 -6.45
CA GLY A 359 14.31 -17.43 -5.11
C GLY A 359 13.49 -16.56 -4.16
N GLY A 360 13.67 -16.79 -2.87
CA GLY A 360 13.09 -15.97 -1.81
C GLY A 360 13.89 -14.70 -1.54
N TRP A 361 13.49 -13.99 -0.50
CA TRP A 361 14.18 -12.81 0.01
C TRP A 361 15.57 -13.17 0.56
N ARG A 362 16.58 -12.39 0.20
CA ARG A 362 17.99 -12.61 0.55
C ARG A 362 18.74 -11.29 0.73
N GLU A 363 20.00 -11.36 1.10
CA GLU A 363 20.89 -10.20 1.05
C GLU A 363 21.19 -9.80 -0.39
N LEU A 364 21.51 -8.52 -0.60
CA LEU A 364 21.92 -8.03 -1.90
C LEU A 364 23.28 -8.65 -2.26
N PRO A 365 23.43 -9.30 -3.44
CA PRO A 365 24.70 -9.91 -3.79
C PRO A 365 25.85 -8.91 -3.80
N GLU A 366 26.98 -9.28 -3.19
CA GLU A 366 28.22 -8.47 -3.22
C GLU A 366 28.73 -8.24 -4.65
N ARG A 367 28.31 -9.09 -5.60
CA ARG A 367 28.63 -8.98 -7.02
C ARG A 367 27.38 -9.12 -7.87
N ILE A 368 27.19 -8.19 -8.79
CA ILE A 368 26.09 -8.19 -9.75
C ILE A 368 26.70 -8.06 -11.13
N GLU A 369 26.47 -9.05 -11.98
CA GLU A 369 26.89 -9.02 -13.38
C GLU A 369 25.65 -8.79 -14.24
N VAL A 370 25.73 -7.79 -15.11
CA VAL A 370 24.64 -7.39 -16.02
C VAL A 370 25.23 -7.27 -17.42
N GLU A 371 24.64 -7.99 -18.36
CA GLU A 371 25.08 -8.01 -19.76
C GLU A 371 24.70 -6.71 -20.51
N ALA A 372 25.32 -6.51 -21.66
CA ALA A 372 25.02 -5.36 -22.52
C ALA A 372 23.56 -5.38 -22.99
N GLY A 373 22.86 -4.25 -22.79
CA GLY A 373 21.45 -4.11 -23.11
C GLY A 373 20.47 -4.68 -22.07
N GLU A 374 20.98 -5.27 -20.98
CA GLU A 374 20.15 -5.81 -19.90
C GLU A 374 20.13 -4.92 -18.65
N GLU A 375 19.14 -5.16 -17.78
CA GLU A 375 19.09 -4.63 -16.42
C GLU A 375 18.91 -5.76 -15.41
N LYS A 376 19.51 -5.62 -14.23
CA LYS A 376 19.21 -6.46 -13.07
C LYS A 376 18.44 -5.63 -12.05
N ARG A 377 17.23 -6.09 -11.73
CA ARG A 377 16.33 -5.42 -10.77
C ARG A 377 16.23 -6.24 -9.49
N PHE A 378 16.24 -5.56 -8.36
CA PHE A 378 15.91 -6.13 -7.06
C PHE A 378 14.84 -5.29 -6.39
N ARG A 379 13.79 -5.93 -5.88
CA ARG A 379 12.86 -5.30 -4.94
C ARG A 379 13.48 -5.36 -3.55
N LEU A 380 13.61 -4.22 -2.89
CA LEU A 380 14.08 -4.11 -1.52
C LEU A 380 12.91 -3.86 -0.57
N GLY A 381 12.93 -4.53 0.58
CA GLY A 381 12.10 -4.23 1.74
C GLY A 381 12.98 -4.00 2.96
N GLY A 382 12.79 -2.88 3.66
CA GLY A 382 13.49 -2.55 4.91
C GLY A 382 12.52 -2.12 6.02
N ILE A 383 12.90 -2.37 7.27
CA ILE A 383 12.15 -1.97 8.47
C ILE A 383 13.07 -1.60 9.62
N GLY A 384 12.81 -0.46 10.27
CA GLY A 384 13.56 0.03 11.42
C GLY A 384 12.79 -0.16 12.71
N LEU A 385 13.40 -0.74 13.75
CA LEU A 385 12.73 -0.95 15.05
C LEU A 385 13.16 0.04 16.14
N THR A 386 14.22 0.80 15.91
CA THR A 386 14.77 1.78 16.85
C THR A 386 14.42 3.21 16.43
N ASP A 387 14.67 4.20 17.28
CA ASP A 387 14.42 5.61 16.98
C ASP A 387 15.22 6.15 15.78
N GLU A 388 16.32 5.48 15.42
CA GLU A 388 17.06 5.78 14.18
C GLU A 388 16.31 5.40 12.89
N GLY A 389 15.20 4.68 12.99
CA GLY A 389 14.44 4.18 11.85
C GLY A 389 15.18 3.10 11.06
N PHE A 390 14.91 3.03 9.77
CA PHE A 390 15.65 2.22 8.81
C PHE A 390 16.73 3.07 8.14
N ARG A 391 17.96 2.57 8.06
CA ARG A 391 19.03 3.16 7.24
C ARG A 391 19.85 2.09 6.55
N LEU A 392 20.17 2.34 5.29
CA LEU A 392 21.06 1.52 4.49
C LEU A 392 21.81 2.41 3.50
N THR A 393 23.13 2.33 3.49
CA THR A 393 23.96 2.96 2.45
C THR A 393 24.46 1.87 1.51
N ILE A 394 24.16 1.98 0.22
CA ILE A 394 24.64 1.07 -0.83
C ILE A 394 25.66 1.82 -1.68
N GLN A 395 26.91 1.36 -1.65
CA GLN A 395 27.95 1.78 -2.57
C GLN A 395 28.08 0.70 -3.65
N ALA A 396 27.86 1.08 -4.91
CA ALA A 396 28.13 0.22 -6.05
C ALA A 396 29.28 0.80 -6.86
N THR A 397 30.23 -0.06 -7.21
CA THR A 397 31.39 0.29 -8.04
C THR A 397 31.45 -0.67 -9.22
N ARG A 398 31.55 -0.13 -10.43
CA ARG A 398 31.70 -0.91 -11.66
C ARG A 398 33.18 -1.11 -11.94
N ASP A 399 33.61 -2.37 -12.04
CA ASP A 399 35.00 -2.68 -12.36
C ASP A 399 35.37 -2.30 -13.80
N GLU A 400 36.68 -2.24 -14.11
CA GLU A 400 37.17 -1.81 -15.43
C GLU A 400 36.70 -2.74 -16.55
N ALA A 401 36.70 -4.06 -16.32
CA ALA A 401 36.22 -5.04 -17.30
C ALA A 401 34.72 -4.86 -17.61
N GLY A 402 33.91 -4.57 -16.59
CA GLY A 402 32.50 -4.23 -16.71
C GLY A 402 32.30 -2.90 -17.43
N ARG A 403 33.13 -1.89 -17.18
CA ARG A 403 33.12 -0.62 -17.93
C ARG A 403 33.50 -0.82 -19.40
N GLU A 404 34.44 -1.71 -19.71
CA GLU A 404 34.83 -2.01 -21.08
C GLU A 404 33.75 -2.82 -21.82
N ALA A 405 33.17 -3.83 -21.15
CA ALA A 405 32.10 -4.64 -21.70
C ALA A 405 30.83 -3.82 -22.00
N CYS A 406 30.54 -2.83 -21.14
CA CYS A 406 29.30 -2.06 -21.15
C CYS A 406 29.43 -0.63 -21.67
N GLY A 407 30.63 -0.10 -21.70
CA GLY A 407 30.91 1.18 -22.33
C GLY A 407 30.98 1.03 -23.84
N CYS A 408 30.93 2.16 -24.55
CA CYS A 408 31.08 2.10 -26.00
C CYS A 408 32.50 1.71 -26.45
N GLY A 409 33.45 1.53 -25.52
CA GLY A 409 34.78 0.97 -25.81
C GLY A 409 34.69 -0.46 -26.36
N GLY A 410 33.92 -1.34 -25.72
CA GLY A 410 33.61 -2.67 -26.26
C GLY A 410 32.76 -2.62 -27.53
N TYR A 411 31.99 -1.56 -27.76
CA TYR A 411 31.35 -1.31 -29.06
C TYR A 411 32.39 -0.98 -30.13
N ARG A 412 33.35 -0.09 -29.85
CA ARG A 412 34.36 0.35 -30.82
C ARG A 412 35.24 -0.80 -31.32
N GLU A 413 35.51 -1.78 -30.47
CA GLU A 413 36.22 -3.00 -30.88
C GLU A 413 35.30 -3.99 -31.62
N ARG A 414 34.05 -4.16 -31.18
CA ARG A 414 33.05 -4.98 -31.89
C ARG A 414 32.70 -4.44 -33.28
N THR A 415 32.52 -3.12 -33.42
CA THR A 415 32.21 -2.45 -34.69
C THR A 415 33.40 -2.45 -35.64
N ARG A 416 34.63 -2.58 -35.14
CA ARG A 416 35.84 -2.68 -35.98
C ARG A 416 35.97 -3.99 -36.77
N GLY A 417 35.00 -4.90 -36.67
CA GLY A 417 34.95 -6.12 -37.49
C GLY A 417 33.58 -6.80 -37.57
N ALA A 418 32.53 -6.23 -36.99
CA ALA A 418 31.18 -6.74 -37.15
C ALA A 418 30.66 -6.47 -38.56
N ASP A 419 29.95 -7.45 -39.14
CA ASP A 419 29.10 -7.22 -40.32
C ASP A 419 27.99 -6.24 -39.92
N HIS A 420 28.26 -4.95 -40.13
CA HIS A 420 27.24 -3.93 -40.05
C HIS A 420 26.19 -4.22 -41.11
N ASP A 421 24.92 -4.20 -40.72
CA ASP A 421 23.85 -4.30 -41.69
C ASP A 421 23.88 -3.05 -42.58
N SER A 422 24.37 -3.22 -43.80
CA SER A 422 24.52 -2.14 -44.77
C SER A 422 23.20 -1.42 -45.07
N CYS A 423 22.06 -2.06 -44.81
CA CYS A 423 20.76 -1.42 -44.95
C CYS A 423 20.65 -0.19 -44.05
N LEU A 424 21.08 -0.32 -42.78
CA LEU A 424 20.97 0.71 -41.75
C LEU A 424 21.84 1.94 -42.04
N VAL A 425 22.90 1.81 -42.84
CA VAL A 425 23.81 2.92 -43.16
C VAL A 425 23.09 3.96 -44.03
N GLY A 426 22.91 5.16 -43.51
CA GLY A 426 22.05 6.16 -44.14
C GLY A 426 21.76 7.36 -43.25
N THR A 427 21.16 8.39 -43.86
CA THR A 427 20.43 9.42 -43.13
C THR A 427 18.93 9.12 -43.27
N TRP A 428 18.26 8.97 -42.15
CA TRP A 428 16.89 8.55 -42.00
C TRP A 428 16.06 9.68 -41.41
N ARG A 429 14.87 9.95 -41.93
CA ARG A 429 13.95 10.96 -41.40
C ARG A 429 12.76 10.26 -40.78
N LEU A 430 12.44 10.60 -39.53
CA LEU A 430 11.28 10.05 -38.82
C LEU A 430 9.98 10.45 -39.54
N THR A 431 9.19 9.46 -39.94
CA THR A 431 7.91 9.64 -40.64
C THR A 431 6.71 9.41 -39.75
N SER A 432 6.79 8.45 -38.83
CA SER A 432 5.76 8.12 -37.84
C SER A 432 6.38 7.53 -36.57
N GLY A 433 5.59 7.46 -35.50
CA GLY A 433 5.98 6.90 -34.22
C GLY A 433 6.80 7.84 -33.35
N GLY A 434 7.74 7.24 -32.64
CA GLY A 434 8.61 7.82 -31.65
C GLY A 434 7.93 8.19 -30.35
N LEU A 435 8.67 8.92 -29.51
CA LEU A 435 8.24 9.29 -28.17
C LEU A 435 6.91 10.06 -28.17
N ASN A 436 6.61 10.82 -29.24
CA ASN A 436 5.42 11.65 -29.35
C ASN A 436 4.14 10.83 -29.52
N GLU A 437 4.10 10.01 -30.58
CA GLU A 437 2.94 9.19 -30.89
C GLU A 437 2.72 8.13 -29.80
N TRP A 438 3.81 7.61 -29.23
CA TRP A 438 3.74 6.75 -28.06
C TRP A 438 3.14 7.47 -26.85
N LEU A 439 3.62 8.67 -26.48
CA LEU A 439 3.11 9.42 -25.33
C LEU A 439 1.63 9.79 -25.53
N ALA A 440 1.23 10.19 -26.74
CA ALA A 440 -0.16 10.44 -27.08
C ALA A 440 -1.03 9.19 -26.88
N THR A 441 -0.55 8.03 -27.33
CA THR A 441 -1.23 6.73 -27.14
C THR A 441 -1.37 6.36 -25.67
N GLN A 442 -0.35 6.63 -24.84
CA GLN A 442 -0.41 6.36 -23.40
C GLN A 442 -1.43 7.26 -22.70
N LEU A 443 -1.47 8.54 -23.05
CA LEU A 443 -2.41 9.49 -22.48
C LEU A 443 -3.85 9.13 -22.84
N GLU A 444 -4.11 8.71 -24.09
CA GLU A 444 -5.42 8.20 -24.52
C GLU A 444 -5.83 6.91 -23.77
N ALA A 445 -4.87 6.03 -23.44
CA ALA A 445 -5.16 4.82 -22.66
C ALA A 445 -5.55 5.16 -21.20
N ILE A 446 -4.87 6.13 -20.60
CA ILE A 446 -5.18 6.62 -19.25
C ILE A 446 -6.59 7.21 -19.20
N GLU A 447 -7.00 7.97 -20.23
CA GLU A 447 -8.35 8.53 -20.34
C GLU A 447 -9.44 7.46 -20.33
N ARG A 448 -9.26 6.44 -21.17
CA ARG A 448 -10.22 5.33 -21.28
C ARG A 448 -10.38 4.61 -19.96
N ALA A 449 -9.31 4.56 -19.17
CA ALA A 449 -9.32 3.99 -17.83
C ALA A 449 -9.96 4.92 -16.77
N SER A 450 -9.83 6.25 -16.91
CA SER A 450 -10.34 7.23 -15.94
C SER A 450 -11.80 7.64 -16.16
N GLY A 451 -12.37 7.40 -17.34
CA GLY A 451 -13.77 7.72 -17.65
C GLY A 451 -14.08 9.22 -17.75
N THR A 452 -13.05 10.07 -17.83
CA THR A 452 -13.16 11.53 -18.00
C THR A 452 -12.98 11.91 -19.46
N TRP A 453 -13.78 12.86 -19.95
CA TRP A 453 -13.60 13.42 -21.30
C TRP A 453 -12.43 14.41 -21.33
N ALA A 454 -11.44 14.14 -22.16
CA ALA A 454 -10.31 15.03 -22.39
C ALA A 454 -10.11 15.32 -23.88
N SER A 455 -9.63 16.52 -24.19
CA SER A 455 -9.17 16.88 -25.53
C SER A 455 -7.64 16.92 -25.54
N TYR A 456 -7.04 16.19 -26.46
CA TYR A 456 -5.59 16.14 -26.63
C TYR A 456 -5.20 16.96 -27.84
N ASP A 457 -4.25 17.88 -27.65
CA ASP A 457 -3.58 18.54 -28.75
C ASP A 457 -2.07 18.28 -28.62
N THR A 458 -1.60 17.28 -29.35
CA THR A 458 -0.18 16.91 -29.35
C THR A 458 0.52 17.64 -30.49
N GLU A 459 1.11 18.79 -30.21
CA GLU A 459 1.87 19.55 -31.20
C GLU A 459 3.36 19.13 -31.22
N THR A 460 3.72 18.27 -32.17
CA THR A 460 5.13 17.91 -32.39
C THR A 460 5.85 18.98 -33.22
N THR A 461 6.64 19.82 -32.55
CA THR A 461 7.54 20.79 -33.20
C THR A 461 8.99 20.28 -33.19
N ALA A 462 9.33 19.45 -34.17
CA ALA A 462 10.72 19.14 -34.49
C ALA A 462 11.09 19.81 -35.80
N ASP A 463 12.22 20.51 -35.84
CA ASP A 463 12.80 20.95 -37.11
C ASP A 463 13.24 19.74 -37.93
N ASP A 464 13.48 19.95 -39.22
CA ASP A 464 13.85 18.86 -40.14
C ASP A 464 15.13 18.13 -39.69
N GLU A 465 16.03 18.79 -38.95
CA GLU A 465 17.24 18.18 -38.40
C GLU A 465 16.95 17.32 -37.18
N GLY A 466 16.08 17.76 -36.26
CA GLY A 466 15.64 17.01 -35.08
C GLY A 466 14.88 15.73 -35.39
N ARG A 467 14.42 15.55 -36.63
CA ARG A 467 13.79 14.31 -37.11
C ARG A 467 14.76 13.34 -37.77
N LYS A 468 16.05 13.69 -37.90
CA LYS A 468 17.03 12.85 -38.59
C LYS A 468 17.78 11.93 -37.63
N LEU A 469 17.92 10.68 -38.05
CA LEU A 469 18.84 9.68 -37.53
C LEU A 469 19.87 9.38 -38.61
N THR A 470 21.13 9.64 -38.33
CA THR A 470 22.26 9.36 -39.21
C THR A 470 23.04 8.19 -38.66
N VAL A 471 23.23 7.16 -39.48
CA VAL A 471 23.92 5.93 -39.13
C VAL A 471 25.09 5.75 -40.11
N GLY A 472 26.31 5.87 -39.61
CA GLY A 472 27.56 5.75 -40.36
C GLY A 472 28.03 4.30 -40.46
N GLY A 473 28.67 3.97 -41.59
CA GLY A 473 29.25 2.63 -41.81
C GLY A 473 30.43 2.32 -40.87
N ASP A 474 30.99 3.33 -40.21
CA ASP A 474 32.03 3.24 -39.19
C ASP A 474 31.49 2.82 -37.80
N GLY A 475 30.19 2.53 -37.71
CA GLY A 475 29.54 2.15 -36.46
C GLY A 475 29.21 3.35 -35.57
N ARG A 476 29.24 4.58 -36.09
CA ARG A 476 28.77 5.77 -35.37
C ARG A 476 27.34 6.14 -35.76
N TYR A 477 26.58 6.69 -34.82
CA TYR A 477 25.30 7.29 -35.11
C TYR A 477 25.19 8.69 -34.51
N HIS A 478 24.29 9.48 -35.08
CA HIS A 478 23.90 10.79 -34.60
C HIS A 478 22.41 10.97 -34.84
N TYR A 479 21.67 11.50 -33.88
CA TYR A 479 20.31 11.98 -34.11
C TYR A 479 20.19 13.44 -33.70
N GLY A 480 19.48 14.21 -34.51
CA GLY A 480 19.32 15.64 -34.26
C GLY A 480 18.57 15.93 -32.96
N VAL A 481 18.70 17.16 -32.48
CA VAL A 481 17.96 17.61 -31.29
C VAL A 481 16.48 17.76 -31.66
N SER A 482 15.66 16.79 -31.30
CA SER A 482 14.21 16.93 -31.37
C SER A 482 13.73 17.76 -30.19
N THR A 483 12.77 18.65 -30.40
CA THR A 483 11.94 19.19 -29.31
C THR A 483 10.54 18.62 -29.47
N ILE A 484 9.95 18.30 -28.34
CA ILE A 484 8.67 17.65 -28.20
C ILE A 484 7.86 18.53 -27.28
N GLY A 485 6.67 18.91 -27.74
CA GLY A 485 5.64 19.54 -26.92
C GLY A 485 4.41 18.64 -26.93
N THR A 486 3.84 18.34 -25.77
CA THR A 486 2.46 17.86 -25.71
C THR A 486 1.67 18.74 -24.76
N THR A 487 0.46 19.10 -25.18
CA THR A 487 -0.51 19.76 -24.33
C THR A 487 -1.72 18.85 -24.20
N THR A 488 -2.13 18.61 -22.97
CA THR A 488 -3.32 17.83 -22.64
C THR A 488 -4.22 18.70 -21.82
N ASP A 489 -5.50 18.75 -22.18
CA ASP A 489 -6.52 19.48 -21.43
C ASP A 489 -7.73 18.55 -21.22
N ALA A 490 -8.11 18.35 -19.97
CA ALA A 490 -9.24 17.55 -19.53
C ALA A 490 -10.21 18.42 -18.73
N TYR A 491 -11.51 18.21 -18.93
CA TYR A 491 -12.54 18.97 -18.24
C TYR A 491 -13.53 18.01 -17.58
N THR A 492 -13.83 18.24 -16.30
CA THR A 492 -14.91 17.49 -15.63
C THR A 492 -16.28 18.01 -16.05
N GLU A 493 -17.35 17.26 -15.79
CA GLU A 493 -18.73 17.74 -15.99
C GLU A 493 -19.03 19.04 -15.23
N LYS A 494 -18.30 19.32 -14.15
CA LYS A 494 -18.42 20.54 -13.35
C LYS A 494 -17.62 21.73 -13.92
N GLY A 495 -16.89 21.52 -15.01
CA GLY A 495 -16.04 22.53 -15.64
C GLY A 495 -14.65 22.68 -15.03
N ASP A 496 -14.27 21.82 -14.07
CA ASP A 496 -12.91 21.84 -13.53
C ASP A 496 -11.91 21.44 -14.63
N HIS A 497 -10.85 22.23 -14.78
CA HIS A 497 -9.80 22.02 -15.78
C HIS A 497 -8.60 21.30 -15.15
N TYR A 498 -8.21 20.22 -15.79
CA TYR A 498 -6.96 19.51 -15.55
C TYR A 498 -6.17 19.52 -16.84
N GLY A 499 -4.85 19.53 -16.76
CA GLY A 499 -4.05 19.48 -17.96
C GLY A 499 -2.59 19.20 -17.71
N SER A 500 -1.85 19.02 -18.79
CA SER A 500 -0.40 18.93 -18.72
C SER A 500 0.23 19.57 -19.94
N ARG A 501 1.30 20.34 -19.75
CA ARG A 501 2.19 20.78 -20.82
C ARG A 501 3.56 20.16 -20.61
N ILE A 502 3.91 19.21 -21.47
CA ILE A 502 5.20 18.55 -21.40
C ILE A 502 6.04 19.08 -22.55
N ARG A 503 7.19 19.66 -22.24
CA ARG A 503 8.21 20.02 -23.22
C ARG A 503 9.45 19.20 -22.94
N ALA A 504 9.88 18.38 -23.88
CA ALA A 504 11.12 17.64 -23.80
C ALA A 504 11.96 17.97 -25.04
N SER A 505 13.28 18.00 -24.92
CA SER A 505 14.17 17.99 -26.07
C SER A 505 15.25 16.96 -25.87
N GLY A 506 15.65 16.29 -26.93
CA GLY A 506 16.61 15.19 -26.90
C GLY A 506 17.39 15.14 -28.20
N GLY A 507 18.71 15.11 -28.09
CA GLY A 507 19.64 14.87 -29.19
C GLY A 507 20.85 14.10 -28.68
N GLY A 508 21.53 13.39 -29.58
CA GLY A 508 22.66 12.59 -29.15
C GLY A 508 23.45 11.94 -30.27
N ALA A 509 24.60 11.42 -29.88
CA ALA A 509 25.52 10.73 -30.77
C ALA A 509 26.23 9.62 -30.01
N GLY A 510 26.64 8.59 -30.72
CA GLY A 510 27.27 7.44 -30.10
C GLY A 510 27.74 6.41 -31.10
N TYR A 511 27.87 5.17 -30.61
CA TYR A 511 28.18 4.00 -31.42
C TYR A 511 26.96 3.11 -31.56
N TRP A 512 26.88 2.36 -32.66
CA TRP A 512 25.85 1.37 -32.88
C TRP A 512 26.47 0.07 -33.37
N SER A 513 25.77 -1.05 -33.16
CA SER A 513 26.10 -2.35 -33.75
C SER A 513 24.82 -3.12 -33.99
N THR A 514 24.90 -4.23 -34.74
CA THR A 514 23.76 -5.14 -34.89
C THR A 514 24.12 -6.57 -34.53
N LYS A 515 23.14 -7.28 -33.96
CA LYS A 515 23.22 -8.73 -33.73
C LYS A 515 21.84 -9.34 -33.74
N ASN A 516 21.62 -10.37 -34.56
CA ASN A 516 20.37 -11.13 -34.60
C ASN A 516 19.10 -10.26 -34.79
N GLY A 517 19.16 -9.24 -35.67
CA GLY A 517 18.02 -8.33 -35.91
C GLY A 517 17.78 -7.30 -34.79
N ILE A 518 18.73 -7.16 -33.86
CA ILE A 518 18.73 -6.13 -32.83
C ILE A 518 19.77 -5.07 -33.21
N LEU A 519 19.34 -3.81 -33.25
CA LEU A 519 20.15 -2.61 -33.37
C LEU A 519 20.46 -2.13 -31.95
N ASP A 520 21.71 -2.26 -31.60
CA ASP A 520 22.27 -2.00 -30.30
C ASP A 520 22.94 -0.62 -30.38
N VAL A 521 22.45 0.37 -29.63
CA VAL A 521 23.02 1.72 -29.60
C VAL A 521 23.67 2.01 -28.25
N CYS A 522 24.77 2.77 -28.28
CA CYS A 522 25.52 3.19 -27.12
C CYS A 522 25.79 4.69 -27.25
N ALA A 523 25.05 5.51 -26.52
CA ALA A 523 25.22 6.95 -26.57
C ALA A 523 26.52 7.38 -25.89
N LEU A 524 27.32 8.22 -26.57
CA LEU A 524 28.49 8.88 -26.00
C LEU A 524 28.17 10.27 -25.46
N SER A 525 27.20 10.92 -26.08
CA SER A 525 26.73 12.23 -25.69
C SER A 525 25.22 12.26 -25.88
N GLU A 526 24.50 12.59 -24.80
CA GLU A 526 23.09 12.89 -24.84
C GLU A 526 22.88 14.27 -24.23
N ALA A 527 22.09 15.09 -24.93
CA ALA A 527 21.53 16.29 -24.35
C ALA A 527 20.03 16.08 -24.28
N SER A 528 19.53 15.75 -23.09
CA SER A 528 18.11 15.75 -22.80
C SER A 528 17.77 16.83 -21.79
N ALA A 529 16.67 17.52 -22.03
CA ALA A 529 16.11 18.48 -21.11
C ALA A 529 14.60 18.42 -21.22
N GLY A 530 13.89 18.59 -20.11
CA GLY A 530 12.45 18.69 -20.20
C GLY A 530 11.79 19.26 -18.96
N THR A 531 10.58 19.74 -19.17
CA THR A 531 9.68 20.27 -18.14
C THR A 531 8.28 19.74 -18.40
N ALA A 532 7.63 19.24 -17.36
CA ALA A 532 6.20 18.97 -17.35
C ALA A 532 5.53 20.00 -16.43
N GLU A 533 4.62 20.81 -16.95
CA GLU A 533 3.69 21.63 -16.18
C GLU A 533 2.40 20.83 -16.04
N LEU A 534 2.04 20.42 -14.82
CA LEU A 534 0.75 19.82 -14.50
C LEU A 534 -0.19 20.94 -14.06
N ILE A 535 -1.38 20.97 -14.66
CA ILE A 535 -2.48 21.87 -14.32
C ILE A 535 -3.50 21.03 -13.56
N LEU A 536 -3.66 21.33 -12.28
CA LEU A 536 -4.70 20.78 -11.41
C LEU A 536 -5.79 21.86 -11.24
N LYS A 537 -6.94 21.47 -10.69
CA LYS A 537 -8.11 22.34 -10.50
C LYS A 537 -7.76 23.75 -10.02
N ASP A 538 -6.94 23.86 -8.99
CA ASP A 538 -6.58 25.13 -8.35
C ASP A 538 -5.07 25.39 -8.30
N GLU A 539 -4.26 24.52 -8.91
CA GLU A 539 -2.80 24.55 -8.78
C GLU A 539 -2.08 24.28 -10.10
N ARG A 540 -0.87 24.82 -10.22
CA ARG A 540 0.05 24.47 -11.30
C ARG A 540 1.36 24.01 -10.70
N MET A 541 1.82 22.85 -11.14
CA MET A 541 3.08 22.26 -10.70
C MET A 541 4.00 22.11 -11.90
N THR A 542 5.16 22.75 -11.87
CA THR A 542 6.20 22.52 -12.88
C THR A 542 7.24 21.56 -12.33
N VAL A 543 7.35 20.40 -12.96
CA VAL A 543 8.34 19.37 -12.66
C VAL A 543 9.38 19.37 -13.78
N ARG A 544 10.67 19.40 -13.45
CA ARG A 544 11.70 19.08 -14.44
C ARG A 544 11.65 17.58 -14.70
N LEU A 545 11.50 17.18 -15.96
CA LEU A 545 11.54 15.76 -16.29
C LEU A 545 12.93 15.23 -15.89
N PRO A 546 13.01 14.14 -15.11
CA PRO A 546 14.29 13.56 -14.78
C PRO A 546 15.01 13.11 -16.06
N GLN A 547 16.34 13.21 -16.10
CA GLN A 547 17.19 12.74 -17.21
C GLN A 547 16.97 11.26 -17.56
N TYR A 548 16.30 10.52 -16.68
CA TYR A 548 15.92 9.11 -16.80
C TYR A 548 15.25 8.73 -18.13
N PHE A 549 14.52 9.66 -18.77
CA PHE A 549 13.91 9.39 -20.08
C PHE A 549 14.93 9.26 -21.21
N SER A 550 16.14 9.84 -21.11
CA SER A 550 17.09 9.81 -22.23
C SER A 550 18.09 8.67 -22.14
N GLU A 551 18.73 8.47 -20.99
CA GLU A 551 19.85 7.52 -20.89
C GLU A 551 19.44 6.08 -21.28
N HIS A 552 18.18 5.70 -21.00
CA HIS A 552 17.65 4.39 -21.34
C HIS A 552 17.08 4.29 -22.74
N LEU A 553 16.56 5.37 -23.31
CA LEU A 553 16.07 5.34 -24.68
C LEU A 553 17.24 5.15 -25.63
N TYR A 554 18.34 5.89 -25.44
CA TYR A 554 19.39 5.95 -26.47
C TYR A 554 20.59 5.04 -26.19
N SER A 555 20.52 4.20 -25.14
CA SER A 555 21.44 3.10 -24.88
C SER A 555 20.71 1.74 -24.71
N ALA A 556 19.76 1.47 -25.61
CA ALA A 556 18.94 0.26 -25.63
C ALA A 556 19.15 -0.60 -26.88
N GLY A 557 18.71 -1.86 -26.81
CA GLY A 557 18.56 -2.73 -27.97
C GLY A 557 17.19 -2.53 -28.64
N TYR A 558 17.21 -2.24 -29.93
CA TYR A 558 16.04 -2.02 -30.78
C TYR A 558 15.85 -3.21 -31.70
N VAL A 559 14.67 -3.83 -31.73
CA VAL A 559 14.35 -4.73 -32.84
C VAL A 559 14.18 -3.87 -34.08
N TYR A 560 14.91 -4.17 -35.15
CA TYR A 560 14.83 -3.40 -36.39
C TYR A 560 14.37 -4.26 -37.58
N ASP A 561 13.63 -3.62 -38.48
CA ASP A 561 13.36 -4.12 -39.83
C ASP A 561 13.78 -3.04 -40.82
N CYS A 562 14.72 -3.37 -41.71
CA CYS A 562 15.32 -2.41 -42.62
C CYS A 562 15.20 -2.88 -44.07
N SER A 563 14.77 -1.96 -44.94
CA SER A 563 14.80 -2.09 -46.40
C SER A 563 15.43 -0.84 -47.05
N GLU A 564 15.66 -0.87 -48.36
CA GLU A 564 16.44 0.14 -49.10
C GLU A 564 15.97 1.60 -48.87
N GLY A 565 14.70 1.82 -48.54
CA GLY A 565 14.14 3.15 -48.27
C GLY A 565 13.42 3.30 -46.93
N HIS A 566 13.31 2.25 -46.12
CA HIS A 566 12.50 2.25 -44.90
C HIS A 566 13.22 1.57 -43.75
N LEU A 567 13.16 2.17 -42.56
CA LEU A 567 13.67 1.62 -41.33
C LEU A 567 12.57 1.68 -40.27
N HIS A 568 12.19 0.52 -39.74
CA HIS A 568 11.32 0.40 -38.59
C HIS A 568 12.15 -0.01 -37.37
N LEU A 569 12.02 0.73 -36.26
CA LEU A 569 12.64 0.42 -34.98
C LEU A 569 11.55 0.16 -33.94
N ARG A 570 11.78 -0.81 -33.06
CA ARG A 570 10.87 -1.13 -31.96
C ARG A 570 11.62 -1.47 -30.68
N ILE A 571 11.29 -0.79 -29.58
CA ILE A 571 11.71 -1.20 -28.24
C ILE A 571 10.64 -2.12 -27.66
N ALA A 572 11.02 -3.37 -27.40
CA ALA A 572 10.08 -4.40 -26.98
C ALA A 572 9.44 -4.12 -25.60
N ARG A 573 10.19 -3.48 -24.69
CA ARG A 573 9.70 -3.07 -23.37
C ARG A 573 10.39 -1.80 -22.90
N MET A 574 9.61 -0.75 -22.66
CA MET A 574 10.03 0.37 -21.83
C MET A 574 9.48 0.13 -20.41
N PRO A 575 10.31 0.23 -19.35
CA PRO A 575 9.83 0.06 -17.99
C PRO A 575 8.66 1.00 -17.68
N GLY A 576 7.54 0.45 -17.22
CA GLY A 576 6.32 1.23 -16.90
C GLY A 576 5.41 1.55 -18.10
N ALA A 577 5.74 1.11 -19.31
CA ALA A 577 4.93 1.29 -20.51
C ALA A 577 4.09 0.04 -20.85
N PRO A 578 2.77 0.14 -21.05
CA PRO A 578 1.94 -0.99 -21.47
C PRO A 578 2.07 -1.35 -22.96
N ALA A 579 2.57 -0.43 -23.80
CA ALA A 579 2.77 -0.66 -25.23
C ALA A 579 4.23 -0.42 -25.65
N PRO A 580 4.75 -1.18 -26.64
CA PRO A 580 6.07 -0.93 -27.21
C PRO A 580 6.12 0.47 -27.83
N MET A 581 7.32 1.03 -27.89
CA MET A 581 7.58 2.26 -28.63
C MET A 581 8.15 1.87 -30.00
N GLU A 582 7.60 2.46 -31.05
CA GLU A 582 7.93 2.18 -32.44
C GLU A 582 8.32 3.46 -33.15
N TRP A 583 9.23 3.39 -34.11
CA TRP A 583 9.64 4.49 -34.97
C TRP A 583 9.73 4.01 -36.40
N ASP A 584 9.13 4.76 -37.33
CA ASP A 584 9.32 4.54 -38.75
C ASP A 584 10.11 5.69 -39.35
N TYR A 585 11.10 5.34 -40.17
CA TYR A 585 11.92 6.28 -40.87
C TYR A 585 11.93 6.01 -42.36
N GLU A 586 12.05 7.08 -43.15
CA GLU A 586 12.36 7.03 -44.56
C GLU A 586 13.81 7.46 -44.82
N LYS A 587 14.47 6.83 -45.79
CA LYS A 587 15.84 7.19 -46.16
C LYS A 587 15.86 8.49 -46.96
N VAL A 588 16.52 9.52 -46.45
CA VAL A 588 16.60 10.86 -47.08
C VAL A 588 17.98 11.21 -47.62
N GLY A 589 19.00 10.41 -47.31
CA GLY A 589 20.34 10.62 -47.83
C GLY A 589 21.28 9.44 -47.56
N PRO A 590 22.44 9.41 -48.25
CA PRO A 590 23.50 8.48 -47.89
C PRO A 590 23.97 8.74 -46.45
N GLY A 591 24.59 7.74 -45.83
CA GLY A 591 25.32 7.96 -44.58
C GLY A 591 26.48 8.93 -44.82
N PRO A 592 27.00 9.59 -43.77
CA PRO A 592 28.23 10.35 -43.89
C PRO A 592 29.31 9.43 -44.46
N PRO A 593 30.19 9.93 -45.34
CA PRO A 593 31.36 9.17 -45.73
C PRO A 593 32.09 8.75 -44.44
N PRO A 594 32.68 7.55 -44.39
CA PRO A 594 33.55 7.20 -43.27
C PRO A 594 34.64 8.27 -43.23
N ASP A 595 34.60 9.14 -42.21
CA ASP A 595 35.57 10.22 -42.09
C ASP A 595 36.98 9.60 -42.09
N ASP A 596 37.85 10.12 -42.96
CA ASP A 596 39.30 9.93 -42.83
C ASP A 596 39.68 10.59 -41.49
N PRO A 597 40.27 9.85 -40.54
CA PRO A 597 40.15 10.05 -39.09
C PRO A 597 40.55 11.42 -38.52
#